data_AF-A0AAV1LLL5-F1
#
_entry.id   AF-A0AAV1LLL5-F1
#
_cell.length_a   1.000
_cell.length_b   1.000
_cell.length_c   1.000
_cell.angle_alpha   90.00
_cell.angle_beta   90.00
_cell.angle_gamma   90.00
#
_symmetry.space_group_name_H-M   'P 1'
#
loop_
_entity.id
_entity.type
_entity.pdbx_description
1 polymer ?
#
loop_
_entity_poly.entity_id
_entity_poly.type
_entity_poly.pdbx_seq_one_letter_code
_entity_poly.pdbx_strand_id
1 'polypeptide(L)'
;MDEEQLSKSYQFKAHAINLMSSINTAVTNLNQPEVVIALMNKLGETHRKRRVEQLHFDQVKEVLVGILRNDMKLSVDIISSWVKFVTFIYKHIFEVLNDK
;
A
#
# COMPACT_ATOMS: atom_id res chain seq x y z
N MET A 1 -11.87 -12.27 13.69
CA MET A 1 -10.70 -12.43 14.57
C MET A 1 -10.58 -11.16 15.37
N ASP A 2 -10.36 -11.28 16.68
CA ASP A 2 -9.98 -10.13 17.49
C ASP A 2 -8.48 -9.77 17.28
N GLU A 3 -8.05 -8.64 17.83
CA GLU A 3 -6.67 -8.16 17.69
C GLU A 3 -5.64 -9.15 18.27
N GLU A 4 -5.99 -9.83 19.37
CA GLU A 4 -5.11 -10.80 20.01
C GLU A 4 -4.86 -12.01 19.09
N GLN A 5 -5.91 -12.53 18.45
CA GLN A 5 -5.82 -13.60 17.47
C GLN A 5 -5.02 -13.17 16.23
N LEU A 6 -5.21 -11.94 15.74
CA LEU A 6 -4.45 -11.40 14.61
C LEU A 6 -2.96 -11.30 14.95
N SER A 7 -2.62 -10.85 16.16
CA SER A 7 -1.24 -10.76 16.65
C SER A 7 -0.52 -12.11 16.74
N LYS A 8 -1.27 -13.22 16.79
CA LYS A 8 -0.74 -14.59 16.83
C LYS A 8 -0.71 -15.26 15.46
N SER A 9 -1.40 -14.72 14.44
CA SER A 9 -1.47 -15.32 13.10
C SER A 9 -0.18 -15.11 12.30
N TYR A 10 0.52 -16.20 11.99
CA TYR A 10 1.70 -16.18 11.13
C TYR A 10 1.39 -15.69 9.71
N GLN A 11 0.22 -16.04 9.18
CA GLN A 11 -0.20 -15.60 7.85
C GLN A 11 -0.40 -14.08 7.79
N PHE A 12 -1.04 -13.51 8.83
CA PHE A 12 -1.23 -12.07 8.92
C PHE A 12 0.09 -11.33 9.06
N LYS A 13 1.00 -11.81 9.93
CA LYS A 13 2.35 -11.24 10.06
C LYS A 13 3.11 -11.26 8.75
N ALA A 14 3.10 -12.40 8.04
CA ALA A 14 3.74 -12.52 6.73
C ALA A 14 3.14 -11.55 5.72
N HIS A 15 1.81 -11.37 5.73
CA HIS A 15 1.15 -10.39 4.88
C HIS A 15 1.57 -8.94 5.19
N ALA A 16 1.61 -8.56 6.47
CA ALA A 16 2.06 -7.24 6.91
C ALA A 16 3.53 -6.98 6.51
N ILE A 17 4.40 -7.97 6.66
CA ILE A 17 5.80 -7.87 6.20
C ILE A 17 5.85 -7.64 4.68
N ASN A 18 5.10 -8.44 3.89
CA ASN A 18 5.07 -8.28 2.44
C ASN A 18 4.51 -6.92 2.00
N LEU A 19 3.51 -6.38 2.71
CA LEU A 19 3.00 -5.04 2.50
C LEU A 19 4.10 -4.00 2.70
N MET A 20 4.77 -4.03 3.87
CA MET A 20 5.82 -3.07 4.19
C MET A 20 7.03 -3.19 3.26
N SER A 21 7.42 -4.41 2.87
CA SER A 21 8.47 -4.63 1.88
C SER A 21 8.10 -4.06 0.51
N SER A 22 6.85 -4.20 0.07
CA SER A 22 6.39 -3.65 -1.21
C SER A 22 6.43 -2.12 -1.21
N ILE A 23 6.00 -1.49 -0.11
CA ILE A 23 6.10 -0.04 0.08
C ILE A 23 7.56 0.40 0.07
N ASN A 24 8.44 -0.28 0.81
CA ASN A 24 9.86 0.02 0.84
C ASN A 24 10.51 -0.08 -0.54
N THR A 25 10.24 -1.16 -1.28
CA THR A 25 10.75 -1.32 -2.66
C THR A 25 10.28 -0.19 -3.57
N ALA A 26 9.03 0.26 -3.45
CA ALA A 26 8.54 1.39 -4.23
C ALA A 26 9.24 2.72 -3.83
N VAL A 27 9.49 2.95 -2.53
CA VAL A 27 10.22 4.12 -2.04
C VAL A 27 11.68 4.11 -2.50
N THR A 28 12.37 2.98 -2.41
CA THR A 28 13.79 2.88 -2.79
C THR A 28 14.02 2.99 -4.30
N ASN A 29 12.97 2.85 -5.10
CA ASN A 29 13.01 2.99 -6.57
C ASN A 29 12.30 4.26 -7.07
N LEU A 30 12.09 5.28 -6.22
CA LEU A 30 11.44 6.55 -6.63
C LEU A 30 12.14 7.28 -7.78
N ASN A 31 13.44 7.04 -7.98
CA ASN A 31 14.22 7.58 -9.09
C ASN A 31 14.03 6.82 -10.41
N GLN A 32 13.33 5.69 -10.39
CA GLN A 32 13.06 4.79 -11.52
C GLN A 32 11.55 4.49 -11.58
N PRO A 33 10.71 5.48 -11.94
CA PRO A 33 9.25 5.35 -11.86
C PRO A 33 8.70 4.19 -12.70
N GLU A 34 9.31 3.87 -13.83
CA GLU A 34 8.95 2.72 -14.67
C GLU A 34 9.05 1.38 -13.94
N VAL A 35 10.04 1.21 -13.05
CA VAL A 35 10.17 0.01 -12.22
C VAL A 35 9.03 -0.07 -11.22
N VAL A 36 8.69 1.06 -10.59
CA VAL A 36 7.58 1.13 -9.62
C VAL A 36 6.25 0.85 -10.31
N ILE A 37 6.02 1.41 -11.50
CA ILE A 37 4.80 1.18 -12.30
C ILE A 37 4.65 -0.32 -12.61
N ALA A 38 5.71 -0.98 -13.11
CA ALA A 38 5.65 -2.40 -13.42
C ALA A 38 5.33 -3.27 -12.18
N LEU A 39 5.90 -2.93 -11.02
CA LEU A 39 5.60 -3.61 -9.75
C LEU A 39 4.14 -3.39 -9.32
N MET A 40 3.62 -2.17 -9.44
CA MET A 40 2.25 -1.82 -9.05
C MET A 40 1.21 -2.48 -9.96
N ASN A 41 1.47 -2.55 -11.26
CA ASN A 41 0.64 -3.28 -12.22
C ASN A 41 0.52 -4.76 -11.86
N LYS A 42 1.65 -5.42 -11.56
CA LYS A 42 1.68 -6.82 -11.12
C LYS A 42 0.94 -7.03 -9.79
N LEU A 43 1.05 -6.06 -8.88
CA LEU A 43 0.32 -6.08 -7.62
C LEU A 43 -1.19 -5.95 -7.86
N GLY A 44 -1.63 -5.05 -8.73
CA GLY A 44 -3.02 -4.91 -9.19
C GLY A 44 -3.58 -6.21 -9.76
N GLU A 45 -2.84 -6.88 -10.67
CA GLU A 45 -3.26 -8.16 -11.23
C GLU A 45 -3.46 -9.24 -10.15
N THR A 46 -2.52 -9.32 -9.21
CA THR A 46 -2.55 -10.30 -8.13
C THR A 46 -3.75 -10.07 -7.20
N HIS A 47 -4.08 -8.80 -6.91
CA HIS A 47 -5.21 -8.43 -6.07
C HIS A 47 -6.55 -8.58 -6.79
N ARG A 48 -6.60 -8.33 -8.11
CA ARG A 48 -7.77 -8.59 -8.95
C ARG A 48 -8.17 -10.05 -8.95
N LYS A 49 -7.20 -10.96 -9.11
CA LYS A 49 -7.43 -12.42 -9.04
C LYS A 49 -8.04 -12.86 -7.71
N ARG A 50 -7.80 -12.10 -6.63
CA ARG A 50 -8.35 -12.32 -5.29
C ARG A 50 -9.65 -11.54 -5.02
N ARG A 51 -10.20 -10.86 -6.04
CA ARG A 51 -11.41 -10.04 -5.97
C ARG A 51 -11.31 -8.91 -4.93
N VAL A 52 -10.10 -8.38 -4.75
CA VAL A 52 -9.90 -7.19 -3.92
C VAL A 52 -10.37 -5.98 -4.71
N GLU A 53 -11.22 -5.18 -4.08
CA GLU A 53 -11.73 -3.92 -4.63
C GLU A 53 -10.89 -2.72 -4.21
N GLN A 54 -11.00 -1.63 -4.96
CA GLN A 54 -10.37 -0.34 -4.68
C GLN A 54 -10.64 0.16 -3.25
N LEU A 55 -11.86 -0.04 -2.72
CA LEU A 55 -12.22 0.36 -1.36
C LEU A 55 -11.27 -0.23 -0.30
N HIS A 56 -10.78 -1.46 -0.48
CA HIS A 56 -9.85 -2.07 0.47
C HIS A 56 -8.49 -1.36 0.48
N PHE A 57 -8.03 -0.87 -0.67
CA PHE A 57 -6.81 -0.06 -0.76
C PHE A 57 -7.01 1.30 -0.11
N ASP A 58 -8.14 1.96 -0.35
CA ASP A 58 -8.46 3.25 0.26
C ASP A 58 -8.46 3.15 1.80
N GLN A 59 -8.97 2.06 2.37
CA GLN A 59 -8.87 1.79 3.81
C GLN A 59 -7.43 1.70 4.31
N VAL A 60 -6.54 1.02 3.57
CA VAL A 60 -5.11 0.93 3.92
C VAL A 60 -4.43 2.30 3.85
N LYS A 61 -4.77 3.12 2.84
CA LYS A 61 -4.25 4.49 2.72
C LYS A 61 -4.66 5.35 3.91
N GLU A 62 -5.92 5.30 4.33
CA GLU A 62 -6.39 6.08 5.50
C GLU A 62 -5.67 5.66 6.77
N VAL A 63 -5.46 4.36 7.00
CA VAL A 63 -4.70 3.85 8.15
C VAL A 63 -3.24 4.32 8.08
N LEU A 64 -2.58 4.19 6.94
CA LEU A 64 -1.19 4.62 6.76
C LEU A 64 -1.02 6.12 7.03
N VAL A 65 -1.87 6.96 6.43
CA VAL A 65 -1.84 8.42 6.64
C VAL A 65 -2.18 8.76 8.10
N GLY A 66 -3.11 8.03 8.72
CA GLY A 66 -3.44 8.13 10.13
C GLY A 66 -2.22 7.89 11.03
N ILE A 67 -1.45 6.82 10.78
CA ILE A 67 -0.22 6.51 11.52
C ILE A 67 0.81 7.63 11.37
N LEU A 68 1.06 8.11 10.14
CA LEU A 68 2.02 9.19 9.87
C LEU A 68 1.64 10.49 10.60
N ARG A 69 0.34 10.78 10.70
CA ARG A 69 -0.17 12.01 11.33
C ARG A 69 -0.29 11.91 12.84
N ASN A 70 -0.91 10.87 13.35
CA ASN A 70 -1.37 10.80 14.74
C ASN A 70 -0.32 10.15 15.65
N ASP A 71 0.31 9.07 15.17
CA ASP A 71 1.25 8.28 15.96
C ASP A 71 2.68 8.83 15.80
N MET A 72 3.09 9.08 14.55
CA MET A 72 4.42 9.60 14.23
C MET A 72 4.52 11.12 14.29
N LYS A 73 3.38 11.83 14.24
CA LYS A 73 3.30 13.30 14.33
C LYS A 73 4.23 14.03 13.36
N LEU A 74 4.33 13.53 12.13
CA LEU A 74 5.17 14.12 11.08
C LEU A 74 4.62 15.48 10.62
N SER A 75 5.49 16.29 10.01
CA SER A 75 5.08 17.58 9.46
C SER A 75 4.08 17.42 8.30
N VAL A 76 3.29 18.46 8.07
CA VAL A 76 2.30 18.50 6.98
C VAL A 76 2.96 18.27 5.61
N ASP A 77 4.16 18.80 5.39
CA ASP A 77 4.90 18.64 4.14
C ASP A 77 5.34 17.19 3.90
N ILE A 78 5.81 16.50 4.95
CA ILE A 78 6.19 15.09 4.87
C ILE A 78 4.94 14.24 4.59
N ILE A 79 3.84 14.48 5.31
CA ILE A 79 2.58 13.76 5.10
C ILE A 79 2.05 13.99 3.67
N SER A 80 2.09 15.23 3.17
CA SER A 80 1.69 15.57 1.80
C SER A 80 2.51 14.81 0.76
N SER A 81 3.81 14.66 1.01
CA SER A 81 4.72 13.89 0.13
C SER A 81 4.36 12.40 0.11
N TRP A 82 4.06 11.81 1.28
CA TRP A 82 3.56 10.44 1.37
C TRP A 82 2.20 10.25 0.69
N VAL A 83 1.27 11.20 0.82
CA VAL A 83 -0.03 11.13 0.13
C VAL A 83 0.15 11.14 -1.39
N LYS A 84 1.03 11.99 -1.92
CA LYS A 84 1.36 12.00 -3.35
C LYS A 84 1.97 10.69 -3.80
N PHE A 85 2.91 10.15 -3.03
CA PHE A 85 3.53 8.84 -3.31
C PHE A 85 2.50 7.71 -3.34
N VAL A 86 1.65 7.60 -2.30
CA VAL A 86 0.60 6.56 -2.23
C VAL A 86 -0.39 6.71 -3.39
N THR A 87 -0.75 7.95 -3.73
CA THR A 87 -1.64 8.24 -4.87
C THR A 87 -1.01 7.78 -6.19
N PHE A 88 0.30 8.01 -6.38
CA PHE A 88 1.03 7.55 -7.55
C PHE A 88 1.01 6.01 -7.66
N ILE A 89 1.39 5.30 -6.60
CA ILE A 89 1.41 3.83 -6.66
C ILE A 89 0.01 3.23 -6.82
N TYR A 90 -1.02 3.81 -6.19
CA TYR A 90 -2.40 3.33 -6.28
C TYR A 90 -2.99 3.52 -7.66
N LYS A 91 -2.70 4.65 -8.33
CA LYS A 91 -3.10 4.87 -9.72
C LYS A 91 -2.73 3.66 -10.60
N HIS A 92 -1.49 3.21 -10.52
CA HIS A 92 -0.99 2.10 -11.34
C HIS A 92 -1.49 0.73 -10.87
N ILE A 93 -1.73 0.54 -9.57
CA ILE A 93 -2.46 -0.66 -9.10
C ILE A 93 -3.85 -0.70 -9.73
N PHE A 94 -4.58 0.42 -9.75
CA PHE A 94 -5.97 0.48 -10.18
C PHE A 94 -6.16 0.39 -11.69
N GLU A 95 -5.16 0.82 -12.48
CA GLU A 95 -5.11 0.60 -13.93
C GLU A 95 -5.30 -0.89 -14.27
N VAL A 96 -4.70 -1.80 -13.49
CA VAL A 96 -4.80 -3.25 -13.71
C VAL A 96 -5.87 -3.92 -12.84
N LEU A 97 -6.10 -3.40 -11.63
CA LEU A 97 -7.11 -3.95 -10.70
C LEU A 97 -8.51 -3.90 -11.30
N ASN A 98 -8.83 -2.79 -11.97
CA ASN A 98 -10.14 -2.49 -12.52
C ASN A 98 -10.27 -2.87 -14.00
N ASP A 99 -9.20 -3.40 -14.61
CA ASP A 99 -9.22 -3.88 -15.99
C ASP A 99 -10.09 -5.13 -16.09
N LYS A 100 -11.04 -5.10 -17.03
CA LYS A 100 -12.08 -6.13 -17.18
C LYS A 100 -11.61 -7.29 -18.03
#